data_AF-A0A7N2M8Y4-F1
#
_entry.id   AF-A0A7N2M8Y4-F1
#
_cell.length_a   1.000
_cell.length_b   1.000
_cell.length_c   1.000
_cell.angle_alpha   90.00
_cell.angle_beta   90.00
_cell.angle_gamma   90.00
#
_symmetry.space_group_name_H-M   'P 1'
#
loop_
_entity.id
_entity.type
_entity.pdbx_description
1 polymer ?
#
loop_
_entity_poly.entity_id
_entity_poly.type
_entity_poly.pdbx_seq_one_letter_code
_entity_poly.pdbx_strand_id
1 'polypeptide(L)' 'MGRLNHQIYFYQVMASNGLWDVVSNTDVVNINRDTIKEPGMCAKRLATEAAERCNKDNITVIIVFLCPVSTAERRHS' A
#
# COMPACT_ATOMS: atom_id res chain seq x y z
N MET A 1 -4.69 -2.80 -29.63
CA MET A 1 -5.19 -2.02 -28.47
C MET A 1 -4.72 -2.74 -27.22
N GLY A 2 -3.63 -2.26 -26.61
CA GLY A 2 -2.91 -3.00 -25.57
C GLY A 2 -3.75 -3.16 -24.31
N ARG A 3 -4.00 -4.41 -23.89
CA ARG A 3 -4.49 -4.69 -22.54
C ARG A 3 -3.45 -4.11 -21.58
N LEU A 4 -3.83 -3.08 -20.82
CA LEU A 4 -3.03 -2.62 -19.69
C LEU A 4 -2.85 -3.85 -18.79
N ASN A 5 -1.61 -4.37 -18.72
CA ASN A 5 -1.24 -5.42 -17.79
C ASN A 5 -1.48 -4.86 -16.38
N HIS A 6 -2.67 -5.13 -15.84
CA HIS A 6 -2.99 -4.80 -14.47
C HIS A 6 -2.28 -5.83 -13.60
N GLN A 7 -0.99 -5.60 -13.36
CA GLN A 7 -0.23 -6.42 -12.42
C GLN A 7 -0.87 -6.22 -11.05
N ILE A 8 -1.43 -7.30 -10.52
CA ILE A 8 -1.96 -7.31 -9.16
C ILE A 8 -0.74 -7.44 -8.24
N TYR A 9 -0.33 -6.31 -7.68
CA TYR A 9 0.72 -6.31 -6.67
C TYR A 9 0.11 -6.79 -5.35
N PHE A 10 0.59 -7.92 -4.87
CA PHE A 10 0.35 -8.34 -3.50
C PHE A 10 1.33 -7.58 -2.61
N TYR A 11 0.82 -6.89 -1.60
CA TYR A 11 1.65 -6.14 -0.67
C TYR A 11 1.12 -6.26 0.75
N GLN A 12 2.05 -6.18 1.71
CA GLN A 12 1.74 -6.13 3.13
C GLN A 12 2.20 -4.78 3.69
N VAL A 13 1.33 -4.14 4.47
CA VAL A 13 1.67 -2.94 5.24
C VAL A 13 1.79 -3.34 6.71
N MET A 14 2.88 -2.93 7.34
CA MET A 14 3.11 -3.05 8.79
C MET A 14 3.48 -1.67 9.30
N ALA A 15 2.89 -1.22 10.40
CA ALA A 15 3.18 0.10 10.96
C ALA A 15 2.95 0.14 12.46
N SER A 16 3.54 1.14 13.13
CA SER A 16 3.29 1.44 14.54
C SER A 16 1.87 1.97 14.77
N ASN A 17 1.44 1.99 16.04
CA ASN A 17 0.16 2.56 16.45
C ASN A 17 -0.02 3.99 15.91
N GLY A 18 1.05 4.77 15.87
CA GLY A 18 1.02 6.13 15.34
C GLY A 18 0.49 6.28 13.90
N LEU A 19 0.57 5.23 13.06
CA LEU A 19 -0.13 5.23 11.76
C LEU A 19 -1.63 4.89 11.95
N TRP A 20 -1.90 3.77 12.61
CA TRP A 20 -3.25 3.18 12.69
C TRP A 20 -4.22 3.96 13.58
N ASP A 21 -3.71 4.82 14.46
CA ASP A 21 -4.53 5.69 15.30
C ASP A 21 -5.22 6.80 14.47
N VAL A 22 -4.67 7.14 13.30
CA VAL A 22 -5.17 8.26 12.45
C VAL A 22 -5.45 7.87 10.99
N VAL A 23 -5.00 6.70 10.54
CA VAL A 23 -5.21 6.18 9.17
C VAL A 23 -5.91 4.82 9.23
N SER A 24 -7.06 4.72 8.55
CA SER A 24 -7.81 3.46 8.48
C SER A 24 -7.26 2.50 7.42
N ASN A 25 -7.59 1.20 7.53
CA ASN A 25 -7.25 0.20 6.50
C ASN A 25 -7.73 0.61 5.10
N THR A 26 -8.91 1.22 5.00
CA THR A 26 -9.46 1.70 3.73
C THR A 26 -8.65 2.87 3.18
N ASP A 27 -8.22 3.81 4.03
CA ASP A 27 -7.36 4.91 3.63
C ASP A 27 -6.02 4.39 3.09
N VAL A 28 -5.42 3.40 3.76
CA VAL A 28 -4.17 2.79 3.30
C VAL A 28 -4.31 2.23 1.89
N VAL A 29 -5.39 1.50 1.61
CA VAL A 29 -5.65 0.97 0.27
C VAL A 29 -5.84 2.10 -0.74
N ASN A 30 -6.59 3.14 -0.40
CA ASN A 30 -6.83 4.28 -1.29
C ASN A 30 -5.55 5.06 -1.60
N ILE A 31 -4.69 5.30 -0.61
CA ILE A 31 -3.41 6.00 -0.76
C ILE A 31 -2.42 5.18 -1.61
N ASN A 32 -2.43 3.86 -1.44
CA ASN A 32 -1.52 2.97 -2.14
C ASN A 32 -1.94 2.66 -3.58
N ARG A 33 -3.22 2.73 -3.94
CA ARG A 33 -3.71 2.45 -5.30
C ARG A 33 -2.91 3.14 -6.40
N ASP A 34 -2.53 4.40 -6.20
CA ASP A 34 -1.78 5.17 -7.20
C ASP A 34 -0.25 5.06 -7.04
N THR A 35 0.21 4.58 -5.88
CA THR A 35 1.62 4.65 -5.45
C THR A 35 2.35 3.30 -5.53
N ILE A 36 1.62 2.19 -5.73
CA ILE A 36 2.09 0.78 -5.71
C ILE A 36 3.20 0.42 -6.72
N LYS A 37 3.72 1.38 -7.49
CA LYS A 37 4.88 1.15 -8.38
C LYS A 37 6.21 1.15 -7.61
N GLU A 38 6.25 1.79 -6.43
CA GLU A 38 7.47 1.91 -5.63
C GLU A 38 7.15 1.82 -4.12
N PRO A 39 7.65 0.79 -3.40
CA PRO A 39 7.29 0.56 -2.01
C PRO A 39 7.73 1.69 -1.07
N GLY A 40 8.88 2.31 -1.36
CA GLY A 40 9.38 3.46 -0.60
C GLY A 40 8.48 4.67 -0.70
N MET A 41 7.92 4.95 -1.88
CA MET A 41 6.96 6.03 -2.09
C MET A 41 5.65 5.77 -1.35
N CYS A 42 5.13 4.54 -1.38
CA CYS A 42 3.96 4.15 -0.60
C CYS A 42 4.20 4.38 0.90
N ALA A 43 5.34 3.92 1.43
CA ALA A 43 5.65 4.04 2.85
C ALA A 43 5.77 5.51 3.28
N LYS A 44 6.46 6.32 2.47
CA LYS A 44 6.59 7.75 2.71
C LYS A 44 5.24 8.46 2.71
N ARG A 45 4.37 8.15 1.74
CA ARG A 45 3.05 8.78 1.61
C ARG A 45 2.14 8.46 2.80
N LEU A 46 2.15 7.21 3.28
CA LEU A 46 1.43 6.82 4.49
C LEU A 46 1.97 7.52 5.74
N ALA A 47 3.30 7.64 5.86
CA ALA A 47 3.91 8.35 6.98
C ALA A 47 3.59 9.85 6.96
N THR A 48 3.61 10.49 5.79
CA THR A 48 3.19 11.88 5.61
C THR A 48 1.72 12.08 5.99
N GLU A 49 0.82 11.22 5.52
CA GLU A 49 -0.60 11.30 5.84
C GLU A 49 -0.85 11.23 7.36
N ALA A 50 -0.19 10.32 8.07
CA ALA A 50 -0.31 10.23 9.53
C ALA A 50 0.30 11.45 10.26
N ALA A 51 1.41 11.98 9.75
CA ALA A 51 2.02 13.19 10.32
C ALA A 51 1.12 14.43 10.14
N GLU A 52 0.46 14.56 8.97
CA GLU A 52 -0.46 15.66 8.66
C GLU A 52 -1.75 15.59 9.48
N ARG A 53 -2.21 14.37 9.82
CA ARG A 53 -3.38 14.15 10.71
C ARG A 53 -3.06 14.36 12.20
N CYS A 54 -1.94 15.02 12.52
CA CYS A 54 -1.51 15.39 13.87
C CYS A 54 -1.25 14.21 14.82
N ASN A 55 -0.66 13.13 14.33
CA ASN A 55 -0.14 12.11 15.24
C ASN A 55 1.05 12.65 16.07
N LYS A 56 1.00 12.48 17.40
CA LYS A 56 2.07 12.87 18.35
C LYS A 56 3.06 11.74 18.65
N ASP A 57 2.80 10.52 18.19
CA ASP A 57 3.64 9.35 18.41
C ASP A 57 4.67 9.12 17.31
N ASN A 58 5.66 8.24 17.57
CA ASN A 58 6.59 7.80 16.55
C ASN A 58 5.87 7.03 15.42
N ILE A 59 6.01 7.52 14.19
CA ILE A 59 5.46 6.89 13.00
C ILE A 59 6.54 6.02 12.36
N THR A 60 6.30 4.72 12.26
CA THR A 60 7.13 3.79 11.49
C THR A 60 6.23 3.00 10.55
N VAL A 61 6.58 2.95 9.26
CA VAL A 61 5.82 2.24 8.23
C VAL A 61 6.77 1.38 7.42
N ILE A 62 6.42 0.10 7.24
CA ILE A 62 7.12 -0.88 6.43
C ILE A 62 6.14 -1.40 5.40
N ILE A 63 6.57 -1.41 4.13
CA ILE A 63 5.80 -1.98 3.03
C ILE A 63 6.64 -3.03 2.34
N VAL A 64 6.07 -4.21 2.22
CA VAL A 64 6.70 -5.35 1.55
C VAL A 64 5.87 -5.67 0.33
N PHE A 65 6.49 -5.58 -0.85
CA PHE A 65 5.89 -6.08 -2.07
C PHE A 65 6.21 -7.57 -2.18
N LEU A 66 5.15 -8.36 -2.24
CA LEU A 66 5.24 -9.79 -2.50
C LEU A 66 5.39 -10.00 -4.00
N CYS A 67 5.95 -11.14 -4.40
CA CYS A 67 6.21 -11.44 -5.80
C CYS A 67 4.98 -11.16 -6.68
N PRO A 68 5.16 -10.56 -7.87
CA PRO A 68 4.06 -10.31 -8.78
C PRO A 68 3.39 -11.64 -9.12
N VAL A 69 2.13 -11.81 -8.72
CA VAL A 69 1.35 -12.94 -9.15
C VAL A 69 0.92 -12.60 -10.57
N SER A 70 1.56 -13.23 -11.55
CA SER A 70 1.03 -13.27 -12.90
C SER A 70 -0.42 -13.70 -12.78
N THR A 71 -1.36 -12.87 -13.23
CA THR A 71 -2.78 -13.22 -13.30
C THR A 71 -2.91 -14.38 -14.29
N ALA A 72 -2.60 -15.60 -13.84
CA ALA A 72 -2.90 -16.81 -14.56
C ALA A 72 -4.42 -16.85 -14.66
N GLU A 73 -4.91 -16.67 -15.88
CA GLU A 73 -6.29 -16.93 -16.25
C GLU A 73 -6.78 -18.16 -15.49
N ARG A 74 -7.82 -17.99 -14.67
CA ARG A 74 -8.62 -19.11 -14.21
C ARG A 74 -9.19 -19.76 -15.46
N ARG A 75 -8.49 -20.77 -16.01
CA ARG A 75 -9.08 -21.67 -17.00
C ARG A 75 -10.14 -22.47 -16.27
N HIS A 76 -11.38 -22.23 -16.64
CA HIS A 76 -12.49 -23.13 -16.40
C HIS A 76 -12.08 -24.56 -16.76
N SER A 77 -12.34 -25.49 -15.86
CA SER A 77 -12.62 -26.88 -16.18
C SER A 77 -13.88 -27.31 -15.45
#